data_AF-A0AAV2SCB6-F1
#
_entry.id   AF-A0AAV2SCB6-F1
#
_cell.length_a   1.000
_cell.length_b   1.000
_cell.length_c   1.000
_cell.angle_alpha   90.00
_cell.angle_beta   90.00
_cell.angle_gamma   90.00
#
_symmetry.space_group_name_H-M   'P 1'
#
loop_
_entity.id
_entity.type
_entity.pdbx_description
1 polymer ?
#
loop_
_entity_poly.entity_id
_entity_poly.type
_entity_poly.pdbx_seq_one_letter_code
_entity_poly.pdbx_strand_id
1 'polypeptide(L)'
;MGRNHTNAFSVIRLSQKKRDLTSHMKTHNGEKSFQCSQCDIGFSRNVDFKSHLKKHSGDNPLQCRLCDKSFSKKIHLITHIRTHPGEKPYQCNHCDKAFSHKNSFKRHTRIHTGEKPYKCSQCGQGFSDKDNLICHLRR
;
A
#
# COMPACT_ATOMS: atom_id res chain seq x y z
N MET A 1 0.70 -47.11 -19.78
CA MET A 1 -0.02 -45.83 -19.60
C MET A 1 -0.02 -45.50 -18.12
N GLY A 2 0.45 -44.31 -17.75
CA GLY A 2 0.51 -43.86 -16.35
C GLY A 2 1.76 -43.02 -16.10
N ARG A 3 1.66 -41.70 -16.35
CA ARG A 3 2.75 -40.75 -16.10
C ARG A 3 2.84 -40.39 -14.62
N ASN A 4 4.10 -40.26 -14.16
CA ASN A 4 4.60 -39.61 -12.95
C ASN A 4 3.82 -38.36 -12.55
N HIS A 5 3.76 -38.01 -11.27
CA HIS A 5 4.01 -36.65 -10.77
C HIS A 5 4.10 -36.66 -9.23
N THR A 6 5.30 -36.71 -8.67
CA THR A 6 5.54 -36.24 -7.29
C THR A 6 6.69 -35.24 -7.25
N ASN A 7 6.41 -34.12 -6.59
CA ASN A 7 7.33 -33.14 -6.00
C ASN A 7 8.10 -32.14 -6.89
N ALA A 8 7.36 -31.24 -7.56
CA ALA A 8 7.89 -29.94 -8.02
C ALA A 8 7.56 -28.75 -7.08
N PHE A 9 6.71 -28.94 -6.07
CA PHE A 9 6.18 -27.82 -5.26
C PHE A 9 7.08 -27.35 -4.10
N SER A 10 8.00 -28.18 -3.61
CA SER A 10 8.93 -27.81 -2.53
C SER A 10 10.15 -27.02 -3.03
N VAL A 11 10.50 -27.12 -4.31
CA VAL A 11 11.71 -26.49 -4.89
C VAL A 11 11.49 -25.04 -5.34
N ILE A 12 10.25 -24.69 -5.72
CA ILE A 12 9.91 -23.35 -6.25
C ILE A 12 9.97 -22.28 -5.14
N ARG A 13 9.58 -22.65 -3.91
CA ARG A 13 9.48 -21.71 -2.76
C ARG A 13 10.85 -21.27 -2.23
N LEU A 14 11.88 -22.10 -2.38
CA LEU A 14 13.27 -21.79 -1.99
C LEU A 14 13.96 -20.86 -3.01
N SER A 15 13.65 -21.02 -4.31
CA SER A 15 14.23 -20.19 -5.39
C SER A 15 13.75 -18.73 -5.36
N GLN A 16 12.47 -18.50 -5.04
CA GLN A 16 11.91 -17.14 -4.94
C GLN A 16 12.46 -16.39 -3.72
N LYS A 17 12.50 -17.04 -2.54
CA LYS A 17 13.12 -16.46 -1.33
C LYS A 17 14.59 -16.08 -1.52
N LYS A 18 15.36 -16.89 -2.28
CA LYS A 18 16.77 -16.60 -2.58
C LYS A 18 16.93 -15.35 -3.46
N ARG A 19 16.08 -15.16 -4.48
CA ARG A 19 16.09 -13.96 -5.33
C ARG A 19 15.73 -12.70 -4.57
N ASP A 20 14.74 -12.78 -3.68
CA ASP A 20 14.33 -11.64 -2.84
C ASP A 20 15.45 -11.26 -1.86
N LEU A 21 16.14 -12.25 -1.28
CA LEU A 21 17.30 -12.00 -0.42
C LEU A 21 18.48 -11.41 -1.20
N THR A 22 18.81 -11.93 -2.39
CA THR A 22 19.86 -11.35 -3.24
C THR A 22 19.54 -9.91 -3.65
N SER A 23 18.29 -9.61 -4.01
CA SER A 23 17.86 -8.24 -4.30
C SER A 23 17.87 -7.34 -3.06
N HIS A 24 17.61 -7.89 -1.87
CA HIS A 24 17.69 -7.17 -0.60
C HIS A 24 19.14 -6.88 -0.22
N MET A 25 20.08 -7.82 -0.40
CA MET A 25 21.50 -7.60 -0.10
C MET A 25 22.11 -6.49 -0.95
N LYS A 26 21.60 -6.26 -2.16
CA LYS A 26 21.98 -5.12 -3.02
C LYS A 26 21.65 -3.74 -2.45
N THR A 27 20.80 -3.66 -1.41
CA THR A 27 20.54 -2.39 -0.72
C THR A 27 21.55 -2.09 0.38
N HIS A 28 22.26 -3.10 0.89
CA HIS A 28 23.29 -2.92 1.92
C HIS A 28 24.66 -2.61 1.32
N ASN A 29 24.97 -3.12 0.12
CA ASN A 29 26.26 -2.94 -0.55
C ASN A 29 26.32 -1.72 -1.50
N GLY A 30 25.22 -0.97 -1.66
CA GLY A 30 25.15 0.19 -2.56
C GLY A 30 25.22 -0.14 -4.06
N GLU A 31 25.08 -1.42 -4.45
CA GLU A 31 25.21 -1.86 -5.84
C GLU A 31 24.01 -1.40 -6.68
N LYS A 32 24.21 -0.34 -7.47
CA LYS A 32 23.22 0.24 -8.38
C LYS A 32 23.35 -0.38 -9.78
N SER A 33 22.70 -1.53 -9.98
CA SER A 33 22.72 -2.25 -11.26
C SER A 33 21.96 -1.55 -12.40
N PHE A 34 21.12 -0.54 -12.11
CA PHE A 34 20.32 0.18 -13.12
C PHE A 34 20.61 1.68 -13.05
N GLN A 35 21.35 2.20 -14.04
CA GLN A 35 21.69 3.62 -14.14
C GLN A 35 20.77 4.33 -15.12
N CYS A 36 20.38 5.56 -14.79
CA CYS A 36 19.63 6.40 -15.71
C CYS A 36 20.57 7.12 -16.69
N SER A 37 20.23 7.09 -17.97
CA SER A 37 21.01 7.78 -19.01
C SER A 37 20.67 9.27 -19.12
N GLN A 38 19.56 9.71 -18.51
CA GLN A 38 19.08 11.10 -18.55
C GLN A 38 19.44 11.89 -17.29
N CYS A 39 19.90 11.22 -16.23
CA CYS A 39 20.39 11.83 -15.01
C CYS A 39 21.27 10.85 -14.23
N ASP A 40 22.12 11.34 -13.34
CA ASP A 40 23.13 10.51 -12.63
C ASP A 40 22.55 9.73 -11.42
N ILE A 41 21.33 9.22 -11.55
CA ILE A 41 20.64 8.46 -10.51
C ILE A 41 20.64 6.97 -10.87
N GLY A 42 21.32 6.17 -10.06
CA GLY A 42 21.30 4.71 -10.13
C GLY A 42 20.41 4.04 -9.08
N PHE A 43 19.87 2.88 -9.44
CA PHE A 43 18.94 2.06 -8.66
C PHE A 43 19.43 0.62 -8.55
N SER A 44 19.17 -0.03 -7.41
CA SER A 44 19.47 -1.45 -7.20
C SER A 44 18.38 -2.38 -7.77
N ARG A 45 17.14 -1.87 -7.93
CA ARG A 45 16.00 -2.64 -8.45
C ARG A 45 15.46 -2.05 -9.76
N ASN A 46 15.16 -2.93 -10.71
CA ASN A 46 14.59 -2.54 -12.01
C ASN A 46 13.22 -1.86 -11.88
N VAL A 47 12.39 -2.27 -10.93
CA VAL A 47 11.05 -1.68 -10.70
C VAL A 47 11.13 -0.22 -10.28
N ASP A 48 12.15 0.15 -9.51
CA ASP A 48 12.38 1.53 -9.09
C ASP A 48 12.96 2.35 -10.24
N PHE A 49 13.89 1.77 -11.01
CA PHE A 49 14.42 2.38 -12.23
C PHE A 49 13.32 2.67 -13.27
N LYS A 50 12.47 1.70 -13.60
CA LYS A 50 11.33 1.89 -14.51
C LYS A 50 10.35 2.95 -13.98
N SER A 51 10.12 2.99 -12.67
CA SER A 51 9.29 4.04 -12.06
C SER A 51 9.92 5.42 -12.13
N HIS A 52 11.25 5.49 -12.07
CA HIS A 52 12.02 6.72 -12.22
C HIS A 52 12.00 7.23 -13.67
N LEU A 53 12.16 6.36 -14.67
CA LEU A 53 12.11 6.77 -16.08
C LEU A 53 10.80 7.47 -16.46
N LYS A 54 9.68 7.09 -15.84
CA LYS A 54 8.38 7.77 -16.02
C LYS A 54 8.39 9.23 -15.61
N LYS A 55 9.32 9.65 -14.73
CA LYS A 55 9.49 11.06 -14.36
C LYS A 55 10.06 11.88 -15.52
N HIS A 56 10.90 11.28 -16.36
CA HIS A 56 11.48 11.93 -17.53
C HIS A 56 10.49 11.98 -18.70
N SER A 57 9.70 10.92 -18.88
CA SER A 57 8.74 10.84 -19.99
C SER A 57 7.50 11.73 -19.80
N GLY A 58 7.30 12.36 -18.65
CA GLY A 58 6.09 13.14 -18.33
C GLY A 58 4.79 12.30 -18.28
N ASP A 59 4.90 11.00 -18.56
CA ASP A 59 3.80 10.07 -18.76
C ASP A 59 3.27 9.55 -17.41
N ASN A 60 2.74 10.49 -16.64
CA ASN A 60 2.07 10.23 -15.38
C ASN A 60 0.57 10.07 -15.66
N PRO A 61 0.04 8.84 -15.71
CA PRO A 61 -1.33 8.60 -16.15
C PRO A 61 -2.39 9.12 -15.16
N LEU A 62 -1.98 9.53 -13.96
CA LEU A 62 -2.88 9.91 -12.88
C LEU A 62 -2.76 11.42 -12.62
N GLN A 63 -3.52 12.19 -13.38
CA GLN A 63 -3.62 13.64 -13.24
C GLN A 63 -4.54 14.02 -12.07
N CYS A 64 -4.20 15.10 -11.37
CA CYS A 64 -5.10 15.73 -10.42
C CYS A 64 -6.24 16.44 -11.16
N ARG A 65 -7.49 16.21 -10.75
CA ARG A 65 -8.66 16.90 -11.32
C ARG A 65 -8.77 18.38 -10.91
N LEU A 66 -7.95 18.83 -9.96
CA LEU A 66 -8.04 20.16 -9.33
C LEU A 66 -6.85 21.06 -9.70
N CYS A 67 -5.81 20.52 -10.32
CA CYS A 67 -4.63 21.27 -10.78
C CYS A 67 -3.82 20.44 -11.80
N ASP A 68 -2.80 21.05 -12.41
CA ASP A 68 -2.01 20.41 -13.48
C ASP A 68 -0.95 19.40 -13.00
N LYS A 69 -1.02 18.96 -11.74
CA LYS A 69 -0.05 17.99 -11.20
C LYS A 69 -0.45 16.56 -11.55
N SER A 70 0.50 15.80 -12.07
CA SER A 70 0.32 14.39 -12.41
C SER A 70 1.26 13.49 -11.61
N PHE A 71 0.80 12.28 -11.31
CA PHE A 71 1.50 11.32 -10.45
C PHE A 71 1.64 9.96 -11.12
N SER A 72 2.76 9.29 -10.85
CA SER A 72 3.02 7.93 -11.35
C SER A 72 2.32 6.84 -10.52
N LYS A 73 1.87 7.15 -9.30
CA LYS A 73 1.23 6.21 -8.37
C LYS A 73 -0.04 6.81 -7.78
N LYS A 74 -1.11 6.00 -7.70
CA LYS A 74 -2.42 6.38 -7.14
C LYS A 74 -2.32 6.87 -5.69
N ILE A 75 -1.46 6.25 -4.88
CA ILE A 75 -1.28 6.66 -3.49
C ILE A 75 -0.73 8.09 -3.38
N HIS A 76 0.16 8.50 -4.30
CA HIS A 76 0.69 9.86 -4.32
C HIS A 76 -0.37 10.86 -4.78
N LEU A 77 -1.16 10.52 -5.81
CA LEU A 77 -2.30 11.36 -6.23
C LEU A 77 -3.31 11.53 -5.09
N ILE A 78 -3.72 10.46 -4.41
CA ILE A 78 -4.67 10.55 -3.30
C ILE A 78 -4.10 11.38 -2.15
N THR A 79 -2.81 11.23 -1.86
CA THR A 79 -2.15 12.02 -0.81
C THR A 79 -2.07 13.48 -1.21
N HIS A 80 -1.81 13.77 -2.48
CA HIS A 80 -1.84 15.13 -3.02
C HIS A 80 -3.25 15.73 -3.00
N ILE A 81 -4.31 14.98 -3.33
CA ILE A 81 -5.69 15.49 -3.28
C ILE A 81 -6.01 16.09 -1.91
N ARG A 82 -5.45 15.52 -0.83
CA ARG A 82 -5.63 16.04 0.54
C ARG A 82 -4.97 17.40 0.79
N THR A 83 -4.10 17.88 -0.10
CA THR A 83 -3.51 19.24 0.00
C THR A 83 -4.45 20.30 -0.54
N HIS A 84 -5.45 19.93 -1.32
CA HIS A 84 -6.50 20.84 -1.75
C HIS A 84 -7.49 21.07 -0.60
N PRO A 85 -7.84 22.32 -0.28
CA PRO A 85 -8.74 22.64 0.83
C PRO A 85 -10.09 21.91 0.71
N GLY A 86 -10.58 21.35 1.81
CA GLY A 86 -11.88 20.69 1.87
C GLY A 86 -11.95 19.31 1.22
N GLU A 87 -10.92 18.86 0.50
CA GLU A 87 -10.98 17.58 -0.20
C GLU A 87 -10.86 16.38 0.73
N LYS A 88 -11.79 15.45 0.53
CA LYS A 88 -11.92 14.21 1.30
C LYS A 88 -12.08 13.03 0.35
N PRO A 89 -10.97 12.43 -0.12
CA PRO A 89 -10.99 11.42 -1.19
C PRO A 89 -11.68 10.11 -0.82
N TYR A 90 -12.05 9.90 0.45
CA TYR A 90 -12.72 8.69 0.90
C TYR A 90 -14.16 8.99 1.31
N GLN A 91 -15.08 8.85 0.37
CA GLN A 91 -16.52 9.02 0.59
C GLN A 91 -17.18 7.72 1.05
N CYS A 92 -18.14 7.82 1.97
CA CYS A 92 -18.98 6.70 2.34
C CYS A 92 -20.13 6.54 1.36
N ASN A 93 -20.40 5.30 0.95
CA ASN A 93 -21.51 4.98 0.05
C ASN A 93 -22.83 4.74 0.79
N HIS A 94 -22.80 4.71 2.13
CA HIS A 94 -23.98 4.47 2.97
C HIS A 94 -24.48 5.75 3.67
N CYS A 95 -23.70 6.85 3.64
CA CYS A 95 -24.08 8.14 4.20
C CYS A 95 -23.19 9.27 3.64
N ASP A 96 -23.53 10.52 3.91
CA ASP A 96 -22.83 11.70 3.34
C ASP A 96 -21.46 12.00 3.98
N LYS A 97 -20.92 11.09 4.81
CA LYS A 97 -19.63 11.31 5.46
C LYS A 97 -18.48 11.01 4.52
N ALA A 98 -17.58 11.98 4.39
CA ALA A 98 -16.30 11.83 3.71
C ALA A 98 -15.13 12.01 4.68
N PHE A 99 -14.00 11.40 4.36
CA PHE A 99 -12.78 11.39 5.17
C PHE A 99 -11.55 11.73 4.34
N SER A 100 -10.61 12.44 4.95
CA SER A 100 -9.30 12.72 4.33
C SER A 100 -8.34 11.53 4.39
N HIS A 101 -8.59 10.56 5.29
CA HIS A 101 -7.70 9.43 5.54
C HIS A 101 -8.41 8.09 5.39
N LYS A 102 -7.73 7.12 4.76
CA LYS A 102 -8.22 5.75 4.53
C LYS A 102 -8.55 5.03 5.84
N ASN A 103 -7.72 5.17 6.88
CA ASN A 103 -7.93 4.48 8.14
C ASN A 103 -9.18 4.99 8.86
N SER A 104 -9.41 6.31 8.85
CA SER A 104 -10.62 6.91 9.40
C SER A 104 -11.86 6.46 8.64
N PHE A 105 -11.80 6.42 7.31
CA PHE A 105 -12.87 5.87 6.47
C PHE A 105 -13.14 4.39 6.79
N LYS A 106 -12.11 3.54 6.82
CA LYS A 106 -12.26 2.11 7.13
C LYS A 106 -12.83 1.86 8.53
N ARG A 107 -12.41 2.66 9.52
CA ARG A 107 -13.01 2.60 10.86
C ARG A 107 -14.47 2.99 10.80
N HIS A 108 -14.80 4.07 10.09
CA HIS A 108 -16.17 4.52 9.92
C HIS A 108 -17.06 3.47 9.25
N THR A 109 -16.60 2.78 8.20
CA THR A 109 -17.43 1.77 7.51
C THR A 109 -17.89 0.64 8.42
N ARG A 110 -17.18 0.37 9.53
CA ARG A 110 -17.59 -0.64 10.51
C ARG A 110 -18.90 -0.31 11.23
N ILE A 111 -19.32 0.94 11.26
CA ILE A 111 -20.63 1.30 11.83
C ILE A 111 -21.77 0.75 10.98
N HIS A 112 -21.57 0.67 9.66
CA HIS A 112 -22.57 0.19 8.71
C HIS A 112 -22.57 -1.33 8.62
N THR A 113 -21.40 -1.96 8.71
CA THR A 113 -21.28 -3.43 8.66
C THR A 113 -21.50 -4.10 10.02
N GLY A 114 -21.45 -3.35 11.11
CA GLY A 114 -21.48 -3.89 12.48
C GLY A 114 -20.22 -4.67 12.86
N GLU A 115 -19.14 -4.62 12.07
CA GLU A 115 -17.90 -5.34 12.33
C GLU A 115 -17.27 -4.87 13.66
N LYS A 116 -16.98 -5.83 14.54
CA LYS A 116 -16.33 -5.61 15.85
C LYS A 116 -15.06 -6.44 15.96
N PRO A 117 -13.95 -6.02 15.32
CA PRO A 117 -12.72 -6.81 15.25
C PRO A 117 -11.99 -6.93 16.60
N TYR A 118 -12.22 -5.99 17.50
CA TYR A 118 -11.51 -5.90 18.76
C TYR A 118 -12.38 -6.49 19.86
N LYS A 119 -11.95 -7.58 20.47
CA LYS A 119 -12.69 -8.23 21.56
C LYS A 119 -11.93 -8.10 22.87
N CYS A 120 -12.63 -7.78 23.94
CA CYS A 120 -12.09 -7.87 25.29
C CYS A 120 -11.90 -9.35 25.65
N SER A 121 -10.70 -9.73 26.07
CA SER A 121 -10.39 -11.10 26.48
C SER A 121 -11.03 -11.47 27.82
N GLN A 122 -11.35 -10.49 28.67
CA GLN A 122 -11.92 -10.73 30.01
C GLN A 122 -13.43 -10.94 29.97
N CYS A 123 -14.17 -10.10 29.23
CA CYS A 123 -15.64 -10.15 29.19
C CYS A 123 -16.23 -10.57 27.83
N GLY A 124 -15.39 -10.75 26.79
CA GLY A 124 -15.84 -11.12 25.45
C GLY A 124 -16.48 -9.98 24.63
N GLN A 125 -16.67 -8.80 25.23
CA GLN A 125 -17.32 -7.67 24.56
C GLN A 125 -16.54 -7.22 23.31
N GLY A 126 -17.24 -7.08 22.18
CA GLY A 126 -16.69 -6.63 20.91
C GLY A 126 -16.81 -5.12 20.69
N PHE A 127 -15.77 -4.53 20.11
CA PHE A 127 -15.64 -3.12 19.80
C PHE A 127 -15.25 -2.93 18.32
N SER A 128 -15.81 -1.91 17.69
CA SER A 128 -15.53 -1.52 16.30
C SER A 128 -14.23 -0.72 16.16
N ASP A 129 -13.72 -0.17 17.27
CA ASP A 129 -12.48 0.60 17.33
C ASP A 129 -11.57 0.15 18.47
N LYS A 130 -10.26 0.23 18.24
CA LYS A 130 -9.23 -0.14 19.21
C LYS A 130 -9.24 0.82 20.40
N ASP A 131 -9.43 2.11 20.16
CA ASP A 131 -9.45 3.13 21.21
C ASP A 131 -10.60 2.87 22.20
N ASN A 132 -11.76 2.44 21.70
CA ASN A 132 -12.90 2.05 22.54
C ASN A 132 -12.60 0.82 23.41
N LEU A 133 -11.90 -0.19 22.86
CA LEU A 133 -11.44 -1.33 23.65
C LEU A 133 -10.45 -0.88 24.73
N ILE A 134 -9.49 -0.01 24.40
CA ILE A 134 -8.51 0.48 25.38
C ILE A 134 -9.21 1.25 26.51
N CYS A 135 -10.17 2.13 26.18
CA CYS A 135 -10.96 2.83 27.18
C CYS A 135 -11.78 1.87 28.05
N HIS A 136 -12.31 0.78 27.49
CA HIS A 136 -12.99 -0.26 28.24
C HIS A 136 -12.05 -1.01 29.20
N LEU A 137 -10.83 -1.36 28.77
CA LEU A 137 -9.85 -2.09 29.59
C LEU A 137 -9.25 -1.25 30.73
N ARG A 138 -9.45 0.07 30.70
CA ARG A 138 -9.03 0.99 31.77
C ARG A 138 -10.11 1.22 32.82
N ARG A 139 -11.33 0.71 32.60
CA ARG A 139 -12.42 0.72 33.55
C ARG A 139 -12.35 -0.54 34.40
#